data_AF-A0A9P7FI30-F1
#
_entry.id   AF-A0A9P7FI30-F1
#
_cell.length_a   1.000
_cell.length_b   1.000
_cell.length_c   1.000
_cell.angle_alpha   90.00
_cell.angle_beta   90.00
_cell.angle_gamma   90.00
#
_symmetry.space_group_name_H-M   'P 1'
#
loop_
_entity.id
_entity.type
_entity.pdbx_description
1 polymer ?
#
loop_
_entity_poly.entity_id
_entity_poly.type
_entity_poly.pdbx_seq_one_letter_code
_entity_poly.pdbx_strand_id
1 'polypeptide(L)'
;MFAATQIELDGMSDDKPIHLNGLSRETFELFLEHTFERYVNTLFMLLTINVCRMRTGSYTTNELSRFLHFCDMYQCRCHTRDFVVHHIFTACFHFHPAQLVNMAIKYHIRSIFPFAFQLAETPISEITHTHRELMGNEVFLNVVYVQVALDHHHWIVAAEELKILMHLNDCQDPAGCNEDWHSIWWNGMSHFLLNGRNLQPYSDAVKCFKELKFGQVSEGCKELMFKLLDQGAAFHHAEHFISEACHLLVEK
;
A
#
# COMPACT_ATOMS: atom_id res chain seq x y z
N MET A 1 -17.24 22.63 59.06
CA MET A 1 -18.16 21.78 58.28
C MET A 1 -17.77 21.97 56.82
N PHE A 2 -16.96 21.07 56.27
CA PHE A 2 -16.49 21.18 54.89
C PHE A 2 -17.60 20.69 53.97
N ALA A 3 -18.17 21.57 53.15
CA ALA A 3 -19.08 21.18 52.08
C ALA A 3 -18.24 20.48 51.01
N ALA A 4 -18.43 19.17 50.86
CA ALA A 4 -17.90 18.44 49.73
C ALA A 4 -18.66 18.91 48.48
N THR A 5 -17.99 19.64 47.60
CA THR A 5 -18.43 19.82 46.21
C THR A 5 -18.49 18.45 45.56
N GLN A 6 -19.69 17.86 45.47
CA GLN A 6 -19.96 16.74 44.59
C GLN A 6 -19.72 17.22 43.16
N ILE A 7 -18.60 16.79 42.58
CA ILE A 7 -18.39 16.88 41.14
C ILE A 7 -19.41 15.93 40.53
N GLU A 8 -20.46 16.48 39.93
CA GLU A 8 -21.41 15.67 39.18
C GLU A 8 -20.69 15.09 37.96
N LEU A 9 -20.52 13.76 37.96
CA LEU A 9 -19.86 13.03 36.89
C LEU A 9 -20.92 12.42 35.97
N ASP A 10 -20.77 12.63 34.67
CA ASP A 10 -21.58 11.96 33.65
C ASP A 10 -21.42 10.43 33.75
N GLY A 11 -22.48 9.68 33.40
CA GLY A 11 -22.47 8.22 33.33
C GLY A 11 -22.80 7.47 34.61
N MET A 12 -23.31 8.16 35.64
CA MET A 12 -23.72 7.52 36.90
C MET A 12 -25.19 7.08 36.96
N SER A 13 -26.05 7.56 36.06
CA SER A 13 -27.46 7.18 35.96
C SER A 13 -28.00 7.37 34.54
N ASP A 14 -29.14 6.75 34.24
CA ASP A 14 -29.83 6.89 32.95
C ASP A 14 -30.25 8.34 32.66
N ASP A 15 -30.52 9.13 33.71
CA ASP A 15 -30.84 10.56 33.62
C ASP A 15 -29.61 11.44 33.37
N LYS A 16 -28.39 10.89 33.44
CA LYS A 16 -27.11 11.56 33.18
C LYS A 16 -26.21 10.70 32.28
N PRO A 17 -26.60 10.43 31.02
CA PRO A 17 -25.87 9.53 30.15
C PRO A 17 -24.55 10.16 29.67
N ILE A 18 -23.58 9.31 29.33
CA ILE A 18 -22.36 9.75 28.64
C ILE A 18 -22.72 9.96 27.16
N HIS A 19 -22.66 11.21 26.71
CA HIS A 19 -22.89 11.54 25.32
C HIS A 19 -21.61 11.37 24.50
N LEU A 20 -21.59 10.33 23.64
CA LEU A 20 -20.49 10.08 22.70
C LEU A 20 -20.71 10.88 21.41
N ASN A 21 -20.41 12.17 21.46
CA ASN A 21 -20.56 13.06 20.30
C ASN A 21 -19.58 12.69 19.18
N GLY A 22 -20.04 12.75 17.93
CA GLY A 22 -19.22 12.44 16.75
C GLY A 22 -19.07 10.95 16.44
N LEU A 23 -19.71 10.07 17.23
CA LEU A 23 -19.71 8.62 16.98
C LEU A 23 -21.00 8.18 16.31
N SER A 24 -20.88 7.49 15.18
CA SER A 24 -22.03 6.83 14.55
C SER A 24 -22.42 5.58 15.35
N ARG A 25 -23.73 5.30 15.40
CA ARG A 25 -24.26 4.12 16.08
C ARG A 25 -23.60 2.85 15.56
N GLU A 26 -23.38 2.76 14.26
CA GLU A 26 -22.79 1.61 13.58
C GLU A 26 -21.34 1.37 14.04
N THR A 27 -20.55 2.43 14.18
CA THR A 27 -19.17 2.30 14.69
C THR A 27 -19.14 1.87 16.16
N PHE A 28 -20.09 2.34 16.97
CA PHE A 28 -20.18 1.93 18.37
C PHE A 28 -20.61 0.46 18.49
N GLU A 29 -21.57 0.01 17.68
CA GLU A 29 -21.98 -1.39 17.62
C GLU A 29 -20.80 -2.29 17.25
N LEU A 30 -19.99 -1.92 16.24
CA LEU A 30 -18.76 -2.65 15.88
C LEU A 30 -17.74 -2.72 17.04
N PHE A 31 -17.59 -1.63 17.79
CA PHE A 31 -16.71 -1.61 18.95
C PHE A 31 -17.20 -2.56 20.06
N LEU A 32 -18.50 -2.53 20.36
CA LEU A 32 -19.10 -3.42 21.36
C LEU A 32 -18.95 -4.89 20.93
N GLU A 33 -19.25 -5.19 19.67
CA GLU A 33 -19.07 -6.52 19.09
C GLU A 33 -17.65 -7.03 19.32
N HIS A 34 -16.63 -6.29 18.87
CA HIS A 34 -15.23 -6.70 19.03
C HIS A 34 -14.79 -6.81 20.49
N THR A 35 -15.19 -5.86 21.35
CA THR A 35 -14.73 -5.79 22.74
C THR A 35 -15.34 -6.88 23.61
N PHE A 36 -16.62 -7.18 23.38
CA PHE A 36 -17.37 -8.13 24.20
C PHE A 36 -17.49 -9.53 23.57
N GLU A 37 -17.21 -9.74 22.28
CA GLU A 37 -17.12 -11.09 21.68
C GLU A 37 -16.12 -11.98 22.43
N ARG A 38 -14.99 -11.41 22.88
CA ARG A 38 -13.98 -12.15 23.65
C ARG A 38 -14.49 -12.63 25.02
N TYR A 39 -15.50 -11.98 25.57
CA TYR A 39 -16.11 -12.36 26.85
C TYR A 39 -17.32 -13.32 26.69
N VAL A 40 -17.96 -13.33 25.52
CA VAL A 40 -19.21 -14.07 25.26
C VAL A 40 -18.98 -15.50 24.72
N ASN A 41 -17.72 -15.95 24.59
CA ASN A 41 -17.43 -17.40 24.45
C ASN A 41 -17.68 -18.21 25.75
N THR A 42 -18.08 -17.56 26.84
CA THR A 42 -18.66 -18.22 28.01
C THR A 42 -20.03 -17.61 28.35
N LEU A 43 -21.08 -18.28 27.87
CA LEU A 43 -22.41 -18.38 28.50
C LEU A 43 -23.51 -17.33 28.20
N PHE A 44 -23.37 -16.35 27.32
CA PHE A 44 -24.43 -15.32 27.14
C PHE A 44 -25.02 -15.18 25.72
N MET A 45 -25.08 -16.27 24.96
CA MET A 45 -25.58 -16.28 23.57
C MET A 45 -27.02 -16.82 23.43
N LEU A 46 -27.89 -16.67 24.45
CA LEU A 46 -29.27 -17.18 24.34
C LEU A 46 -30.42 -16.27 24.79
N LEU A 47 -30.23 -15.13 25.47
CA LEU A 47 -31.40 -14.45 26.04
C LEU A 47 -31.65 -12.98 25.68
N THR A 48 -30.71 -12.19 25.21
CA THR A 48 -31.03 -10.80 24.85
C THR A 48 -29.97 -10.22 23.97
N ILE A 49 -30.22 -10.22 22.65
CA ILE A 49 -29.95 -9.13 21.69
C ILE A 49 -30.12 -9.76 20.30
N ASN A 50 -31.34 -9.66 19.79
CA ASN A 50 -31.72 -10.02 18.42
C ASN A 50 -31.31 -8.91 17.41
N VAL A 51 -30.22 -8.17 17.71
CA VAL A 51 -29.81 -6.94 16.97
C VAL A 51 -28.40 -7.05 16.39
N CYS A 52 -27.48 -7.83 16.99
CA CYS A 52 -26.15 -8.04 16.43
C CYS A 52 -26.19 -9.16 15.39
N ARG A 53 -26.77 -8.84 14.24
CA ARG A 53 -26.70 -9.68 13.05
C ARG A 53 -25.24 -9.72 12.64
N MET A 54 -24.55 -10.80 13.03
CA MET A 54 -23.20 -11.17 12.59
C MET A 54 -22.94 -10.67 11.16
N ARG A 55 -22.17 -9.59 11.03
CA ARG A 55 -21.43 -9.34 9.80
C ARG A 55 -20.14 -10.15 9.89
N THR A 56 -20.27 -11.45 9.63
CA THR A 56 -19.17 -12.28 9.12
C THR A 56 -18.80 -11.87 7.68
N GLY A 57 -18.94 -10.58 7.35
CA GLY A 57 -18.96 -10.05 6.00
C GLY A 57 -18.13 -8.78 5.93
N SER A 58 -17.40 -8.66 4.82
CA SER A 58 -16.46 -7.58 4.49
C SER A 58 -16.87 -6.22 5.05
N TYR A 59 -16.00 -5.62 5.86
CA TYR A 59 -16.13 -4.22 6.25
C TYR A 59 -15.90 -3.33 5.02
N THR A 60 -16.70 -2.28 4.89
CA THR A 60 -16.43 -1.23 3.90
C THR A 60 -15.23 -0.39 4.33
N THR A 61 -14.57 0.25 3.38
CA THR A 61 -13.43 1.15 3.63
C THR A 61 -13.80 2.27 4.61
N ASN A 62 -14.99 2.84 4.47
CA ASN A 62 -15.51 3.91 5.33
C ASN A 62 -15.77 3.43 6.77
N GLU A 63 -16.30 2.21 6.94
CA GLU A 63 -16.50 1.62 8.28
C GLU A 63 -15.16 1.43 8.99
N LEU A 64 -14.15 0.89 8.30
CA LEU A 64 -12.80 0.72 8.84
C LEU A 64 -12.14 2.05 9.20
N SER A 65 -12.25 3.07 8.32
CA SER A 65 -11.70 4.40 8.60
C SER A 65 -12.37 5.07 9.82
N ARG A 66 -13.69 4.94 9.96
CA ARG A 66 -14.42 5.48 11.13
C ARG A 66 -14.06 4.73 12.40
N PHE A 67 -13.92 3.41 12.32
CA PHE A 67 -13.55 2.60 13.48
C PHE A 67 -12.12 2.92 13.93
N LEU A 68 -11.20 3.11 12.99
CA LEU A 68 -9.85 3.56 13.32
C LEU A 68 -9.85 4.95 13.96
N HIS A 69 -10.66 5.89 13.45
CA HIS A 69 -10.82 7.21 14.07
C HIS A 69 -11.37 7.12 15.49
N PHE A 70 -12.33 6.23 15.73
CA PHE A 70 -12.88 5.97 17.07
C PHE A 70 -11.80 5.44 18.02
N CYS A 71 -11.01 4.45 17.58
CA CYS A 71 -9.91 3.91 18.36
C CYS A 71 -8.91 5.00 18.77
N ASP A 72 -8.64 5.95 17.89
CA ASP A 72 -7.77 7.10 18.14
C ASP A 72 -8.40 8.10 19.13
N MET A 73 -9.65 8.53 18.89
CA MET A 73 -10.37 9.48 19.75
C MET A 73 -10.46 9.01 21.21
N TYR A 74 -10.77 7.73 21.42
CA TYR A 74 -10.98 7.15 22.74
C TYR A 74 -9.77 6.39 23.28
N GLN A 75 -8.62 6.49 22.60
CA GLN A 75 -7.36 5.81 22.98
C GLN A 75 -7.57 4.33 23.32
N CYS A 76 -8.34 3.64 22.46
CA CYS A 76 -8.67 2.23 22.68
C CYS A 76 -7.40 1.38 22.78
N ARG A 77 -7.49 0.28 23.55
CA ARG A 77 -6.36 -0.65 23.78
C ARG A 77 -5.77 -1.14 22.45
N CYS A 78 -4.48 -1.47 22.47
CA CYS A 78 -3.72 -1.93 21.29
C CYS A 78 -4.48 -2.98 20.47
N HIS A 79 -5.06 -4.00 21.11
CA HIS A 79 -5.75 -5.10 20.41
C HIS A 79 -6.89 -4.66 19.48
N THR A 80 -7.70 -3.66 19.86
CA THR A 80 -8.81 -3.18 19.03
C THR A 80 -8.30 -2.36 17.86
N ARG A 81 -7.30 -1.52 18.10
CA ARG A 81 -6.62 -0.79 17.03
C ARG A 81 -5.93 -1.75 16.05
N ASP A 82 -5.22 -2.75 16.56
CA ASP A 82 -4.50 -3.76 15.77
C ASP A 82 -5.48 -4.57 14.92
N PHE A 83 -6.65 -4.91 15.45
CA PHE A 83 -7.72 -5.56 14.69
C PHE A 83 -8.16 -4.73 13.48
N VAL A 84 -8.43 -3.44 13.68
CA VAL A 84 -8.85 -2.55 12.59
C VAL A 84 -7.73 -2.37 11.57
N VAL A 85 -6.49 -2.15 12.04
CA VAL A 85 -5.30 -2.03 11.18
C VAL A 85 -5.11 -3.29 10.34
N HIS A 86 -5.27 -4.48 10.91
CA HIS A 86 -5.20 -5.74 10.19
C HIS A 86 -6.24 -5.82 9.07
N HIS A 87 -7.49 -5.42 9.34
CA HIS A 87 -8.53 -5.41 8.32
C HIS A 87 -8.29 -4.37 7.23
N ILE A 88 -7.75 -3.19 7.57
CA ILE A 88 -7.33 -2.20 6.58
C ILE A 88 -6.22 -2.77 5.69
N PHE A 89 -5.25 -3.48 6.29
CA PHE A 89 -4.18 -4.14 5.56
C PHE A 89 -4.71 -5.20 4.59
N THR A 90 -5.60 -6.08 5.05
CA THR A 90 -6.22 -7.11 4.19
C THR A 90 -7.07 -6.52 3.08
N ALA A 91 -7.68 -5.35 3.31
CA ALA A 91 -8.52 -4.65 2.35
C ALA A 91 -7.80 -3.51 1.62
N CYS A 92 -6.47 -3.43 1.66
CA CYS A 92 -5.71 -2.27 1.18
C CYS A 92 -6.02 -1.88 -0.27
N PHE A 93 -6.24 -2.88 -1.14
CA PHE A 93 -6.58 -2.68 -2.56
C PHE A 93 -7.97 -2.06 -2.80
N HIS A 94 -8.84 -2.01 -1.79
CA HIS A 94 -10.13 -1.31 -1.89
C HIS A 94 -10.02 0.17 -1.55
N PHE A 95 -8.89 0.62 -0.99
CA PHE A 95 -8.63 2.02 -0.70
C PHE A 95 -7.86 2.68 -1.84
N HIS A 96 -8.14 3.95 -2.09
CA HIS A 96 -7.26 4.74 -2.91
C HIS A 96 -5.93 4.98 -2.16
N PRO A 97 -4.75 4.92 -2.81
CA PRO A 97 -3.46 5.11 -2.13
C PRO A 97 -3.37 6.40 -1.30
N ALA A 98 -3.93 7.51 -1.79
CA ALA A 98 -4.04 8.77 -1.03
C ALA A 98 -4.81 8.64 0.31
N GLN A 99 -5.82 7.78 0.37
CA GLN A 99 -6.54 7.51 1.63
C GLN A 99 -5.67 6.71 2.60
N LEU A 100 -4.91 5.74 2.08
CA LEU A 100 -3.95 4.95 2.86
C LEU A 100 -2.84 5.85 3.43
N VAL A 101 -2.30 6.78 2.63
CA VAL A 101 -1.31 7.78 3.07
C VAL A 101 -1.87 8.60 4.23
N ASN A 102 -3.06 9.18 4.04
CA ASN A 102 -3.70 10.01 5.07
C ASN A 102 -3.89 9.22 6.38
N MET A 103 -4.37 7.97 6.29
CA MET A 103 -4.55 7.12 7.48
C MET A 103 -3.21 6.75 8.12
N ALA A 104 -2.18 6.43 7.33
CA ALA A 104 -0.86 6.06 7.83
C ALA A 104 -0.22 7.20 8.61
N ILE A 105 -0.34 8.43 8.11
CA ILE A 105 0.18 9.63 8.78
C ILE A 105 -0.68 9.98 9.99
N LYS A 106 -2.00 10.17 9.79
CA LYS A 106 -2.92 10.63 10.84
C LYS A 106 -2.94 9.70 12.05
N TYR A 107 -2.85 8.39 11.83
CA TYR A 107 -2.93 7.40 12.89
C TYR A 107 -1.60 6.68 13.15
N HIS A 108 -0.49 7.18 12.61
CA HIS A 108 0.86 6.62 12.79
C HIS A 108 0.97 5.11 12.50
N ILE A 109 0.41 4.65 11.38
CA ILE A 109 0.41 3.23 10.98
C ILE A 109 1.46 3.00 9.88
N ARG A 110 2.72 2.80 10.30
CA ARG A 110 3.85 2.70 9.37
C ARG A 110 3.74 1.52 8.39
N SER A 111 3.10 0.43 8.79
CA SER A 111 2.94 -0.78 7.98
C SER A 111 2.08 -0.59 6.71
N ILE A 112 1.33 0.52 6.60
CA ILE A 112 0.48 0.82 5.44
C ILE A 112 1.27 1.53 4.33
N PHE A 113 2.39 2.19 4.64
CA PHE A 113 3.13 2.99 3.66
C PHE A 113 3.54 2.26 2.38
N PRO A 114 4.01 0.99 2.41
CA PRO A 114 4.35 0.28 1.18
C PRO A 114 3.20 0.20 0.16
N PHE A 115 1.95 0.09 0.64
CA PHE A 115 0.76 0.08 -0.22
C PHE A 115 0.34 1.49 -0.62
N ALA A 116 0.50 2.45 0.29
CA ALA A 116 0.16 3.85 0.06
C ALA A 116 1.05 4.51 -1.02
N PHE A 117 2.30 4.05 -1.15
CA PHE A 117 3.25 4.56 -2.13
C PHE A 117 3.13 3.95 -3.53
N GLN A 118 2.16 3.06 -3.77
CA GLN A 118 1.67 2.80 -5.13
C GLN A 118 1.21 4.10 -5.84
N LEU A 119 0.94 5.15 -5.07
CA LEU A 119 0.73 6.48 -5.62
C LEU A 119 1.90 6.98 -6.47
N ALA A 120 3.15 6.58 -6.18
CA ALA A 120 4.29 6.92 -7.01
C ALA A 120 4.19 6.31 -8.41
N GLU A 121 3.43 5.24 -8.59
CA GLU A 121 3.16 4.63 -9.90
C GLU A 121 1.91 5.22 -10.57
N THR A 122 1.10 6.00 -9.84
CA THR A 122 -0.12 6.62 -10.36
C THR A 122 0.20 7.87 -11.17
N PRO A 123 -0.27 8.02 -12.42
CA PRO A 123 -0.03 9.22 -13.21
C PRO A 123 -0.49 10.49 -12.47
N ILE A 124 0.33 11.55 -12.49
CA ILE A 124 -0.01 12.83 -11.81
C ILE A 124 -1.37 13.37 -12.29
N SER A 125 -1.72 13.15 -13.55
CA SER A 125 -3.02 13.53 -14.12
C SER A 125 -4.22 12.87 -13.44
N GLU A 126 -4.02 11.71 -12.79
CA GLU A 126 -5.06 10.98 -12.05
C GLU A 126 -5.10 11.37 -10.57
N ILE A 127 -4.10 12.11 -10.09
CA ILE A 127 -4.07 12.65 -8.72
C ILE A 127 -4.91 13.94 -8.69
N THR A 128 -6.18 13.78 -8.30
CA THR A 128 -7.13 14.90 -8.18
C THR A 128 -6.79 15.86 -7.03
N HIS A 129 -7.41 17.04 -7.05
CA HIS A 129 -7.32 18.02 -5.96
C HIS A 129 -7.73 17.40 -4.61
N THR A 130 -8.81 16.61 -4.58
CA THR A 130 -9.28 15.91 -3.38
C THR A 130 -8.23 14.95 -2.83
N HIS A 131 -7.52 14.22 -3.70
CA HIS A 131 -6.42 13.36 -3.27
C HIS A 131 -5.29 14.17 -2.63
N ARG A 132 -4.94 15.30 -3.24
CA ARG A 132 -3.92 16.21 -2.71
C ARG A 132 -4.30 16.78 -1.35
N GLU A 133 -5.56 17.18 -1.16
CA GLU A 133 -6.06 17.66 0.14
C GLU A 133 -5.98 16.58 1.22
N LEU A 134 -6.30 15.33 0.87
CA LEU A 134 -6.23 14.20 1.80
C LEU A 134 -4.80 13.92 2.28
N MET A 135 -3.81 14.03 1.41
CA MET A 135 -2.41 13.70 1.74
C MET A 135 -1.65 14.90 2.32
N GLY A 136 -2.07 16.12 1.99
CA GLY A 136 -1.33 17.33 2.27
C GLY A 136 -0.24 17.62 1.24
N ASN A 137 0.16 18.89 1.17
CA ASN A 137 1.14 19.38 0.19
C ASN A 137 2.50 18.70 0.32
N GLU A 138 2.94 18.43 1.54
CA GLU A 138 4.24 17.84 1.80
C GLU A 138 4.36 16.43 1.23
N VAL A 139 3.36 15.58 1.48
CA VAL A 139 3.36 14.22 0.97
C VAL A 139 3.23 14.23 -0.55
N PHE A 140 2.37 15.10 -1.09
CA PHE A 140 2.23 15.25 -2.53
C PHE A 140 3.55 15.64 -3.21
N LEU A 141 4.31 16.58 -2.64
CA LEU A 141 5.63 16.94 -3.15
C LEU A 141 6.61 15.77 -3.10
N ASN A 142 6.63 15.00 -2.01
CA ASN A 142 7.48 13.80 -1.91
C ASN A 142 7.13 12.76 -2.98
N VAL A 143 5.84 12.53 -3.24
CA VAL A 143 5.37 11.63 -4.30
C VAL A 143 5.86 12.10 -5.67
N VAL A 144 5.79 13.40 -5.96
CA VAL A 144 6.31 13.96 -7.22
C VAL A 144 7.82 13.77 -7.33
N TYR A 145 8.59 13.98 -6.26
CA TYR A 145 10.04 13.74 -6.30
C TYR A 145 10.38 12.27 -6.52
N VAL A 146 9.67 11.35 -5.86
CA VAL A 146 9.84 9.91 -6.07
C VAL A 146 9.50 9.53 -7.51
N GLN A 147 8.41 10.07 -8.06
CA GLN A 147 8.03 9.86 -9.47
C GLN A 147 9.13 10.28 -10.44
N VAL A 148 9.67 11.49 -10.27
CA VAL A 148 10.76 11.98 -11.11
C VAL A 148 12.01 11.10 -10.99
N ALA A 149 12.33 10.63 -9.78
CA ALA A 149 13.47 9.73 -9.55
C ALA A 149 13.24 8.37 -10.22
N LEU A 150 12.03 7.80 -10.09
CA LEU A 150 11.64 6.56 -10.74
C LEU A 150 11.69 6.68 -12.27
N ASP A 151 11.13 7.75 -12.83
CA ASP A 151 11.17 8.02 -14.27
C ASP A 151 12.61 8.13 -14.76
N HIS A 152 13.47 8.86 -14.05
CA HIS A 152 14.88 8.95 -14.39
C HIS A 152 15.58 7.58 -14.36
N HIS A 153 15.27 6.77 -13.35
CA HIS A 153 15.81 5.43 -13.23
C HIS A 153 15.28 4.50 -14.34
N HIS A 154 14.01 4.62 -14.75
CA HIS A 154 13.44 3.94 -15.92
C HIS A 154 14.22 4.30 -17.20
N TRP A 155 14.56 5.58 -17.39
CA TRP A 155 15.39 6.03 -18.51
C TRP A 155 16.77 5.39 -18.52
N ILE A 156 17.45 5.31 -17.37
CA ILE A 156 18.75 4.66 -17.27
C ILE A 156 18.63 3.18 -17.63
N VAL A 157 17.70 2.45 -17.02
CA VAL A 157 17.53 1.02 -17.29
C VAL A 157 17.13 0.76 -18.74
N ALA A 158 16.26 1.58 -19.31
CA ALA A 158 15.91 1.45 -20.73
C ALA A 158 17.13 1.66 -21.63
N ALA A 159 17.92 2.70 -21.40
CA ALA A 159 19.09 3.02 -22.22
C ALA A 159 20.27 2.04 -22.04
N GLU A 160 20.44 1.50 -20.83
CA GLU A 160 21.55 0.63 -20.47
C GLU A 160 21.15 -0.85 -20.56
N GLU A 161 21.26 -1.40 -21.76
CA GLU A 161 21.03 -2.83 -21.95
C GLU A 161 22.02 -3.69 -21.16
N LEU A 162 21.52 -4.81 -20.63
CA LEU A 162 22.39 -5.87 -20.14
C LEU A 162 23.15 -6.47 -21.32
N LYS A 163 24.48 -6.39 -21.31
CA LYS A 163 25.31 -6.94 -22.39
C LYS A 163 25.61 -8.41 -22.14
N ILE A 164 25.49 -9.23 -23.18
CA ILE A 164 25.95 -10.62 -23.14
C ILE A 164 27.49 -10.61 -23.18
N LEU A 165 28.11 -10.60 -22.01
CA LEU A 165 29.57 -10.60 -21.88
C LEU A 165 30.19 -11.96 -22.22
N MET A 166 29.42 -13.04 -22.06
CA MET A 166 29.83 -14.41 -22.33
C MET A 166 28.66 -15.17 -22.94
N HIS A 167 28.87 -15.70 -24.15
CA HIS A 167 27.92 -16.60 -24.80
C HIS A 167 28.10 -18.02 -24.26
N LEU A 168 27.00 -18.77 -24.14
CA LEU A 168 27.04 -20.18 -23.76
C LEU A 168 27.41 -21.08 -24.95
N ASN A 169 27.84 -22.30 -24.66
CA ASN A 169 28.37 -23.25 -25.64
C ASN A 169 27.36 -23.65 -26.74
N ASP A 170 26.06 -23.43 -26.51
CA ASP A 170 24.98 -23.69 -27.45
C ASP A 170 24.79 -22.54 -28.46
N CYS A 171 25.40 -21.37 -28.25
CA CYS A 171 25.35 -20.24 -29.16
C CYS A 171 26.25 -20.46 -30.38
N GLN A 172 25.65 -20.63 -31.55
CA GLN A 172 26.37 -20.84 -32.81
C GLN A 172 26.71 -19.54 -33.54
N ASP A 173 25.98 -18.45 -33.25
CA ASP A 173 26.20 -17.12 -33.83
C ASP A 173 26.17 -16.03 -32.73
N PRO A 174 27.32 -15.74 -32.10
CA PRO A 174 27.42 -14.70 -31.08
C PRO A 174 27.04 -13.30 -31.58
N ALA A 175 27.26 -13.01 -32.87
CA ALA A 175 26.96 -11.69 -33.43
C ALA A 175 25.44 -11.52 -33.59
N GLY A 176 24.77 -12.47 -34.24
CA GLY A 176 23.32 -12.47 -34.37
C GLY A 176 22.60 -12.52 -33.01
N CYS A 177 23.13 -13.29 -32.05
CA CYS A 177 22.61 -13.33 -30.69
C CYS A 177 22.68 -11.94 -29.99
N ASN A 178 23.80 -11.23 -30.12
CA ASN A 178 23.93 -9.87 -29.58
C ASN A 178 23.00 -8.86 -30.26
N GLU A 179 22.91 -8.91 -31.60
CA GLU A 179 22.05 -8.00 -32.37
C GLU A 179 20.57 -8.19 -32.06
N ASP A 180 20.11 -9.44 -32.00
CA ASP A 180 18.72 -9.74 -31.64
C ASP A 180 18.44 -9.34 -30.21
N TRP A 181 19.33 -9.66 -29.25
CA TRP A 181 19.19 -9.22 -27.86
C TRP A 181 19.06 -7.70 -27.76
N HIS A 182 19.95 -6.96 -28.43
CA HIS A 182 19.92 -5.50 -28.49
C HIS A 182 18.59 -4.98 -29.04
N SER A 183 18.15 -5.52 -30.17
CA SER A 183 16.88 -5.16 -30.80
C SER A 183 15.70 -5.42 -29.87
N ILE A 184 15.67 -6.56 -29.18
CA ILE A 184 14.59 -6.93 -28.28
C ILE A 184 14.61 -6.08 -27.01
N TRP A 185 15.78 -5.72 -26.48
CA TRP A 185 15.89 -4.81 -25.35
C TRP A 185 15.26 -3.45 -25.67
N TRP A 186 15.64 -2.87 -26.80
CA TRP A 186 15.11 -1.57 -27.24
C TRP A 186 13.63 -1.60 -27.61
N ASN A 187 13.20 -2.63 -28.34
CA ASN A 187 11.81 -2.74 -28.79
C ASN A 187 10.86 -3.32 -27.71
N GLY A 188 11.40 -3.98 -26.69
CA GLY A 188 10.68 -4.63 -25.62
C GLY A 188 10.83 -3.89 -24.30
N MET A 189 11.93 -4.15 -23.57
CA MET A 189 12.14 -3.64 -22.22
C MET A 189 12.08 -2.11 -22.18
N SER A 190 12.80 -1.44 -23.06
CA SER A 190 12.81 0.03 -23.12
C SER A 190 11.42 0.59 -23.39
N HIS A 191 10.65 -0.05 -24.27
CA HIS A 191 9.29 0.36 -24.54
C HIS A 191 8.37 0.14 -23.31
N PHE A 192 8.51 -0.97 -22.58
CA PHE A 192 7.71 -1.22 -21.38
C PHE A 192 7.99 -0.22 -20.26
N LEU A 193 9.25 0.20 -20.10
CA LEU A 193 9.65 1.15 -19.06
C LEU A 193 9.38 2.61 -19.42
N LEU A 194 9.44 2.97 -20.70
CA LEU A 194 9.33 4.37 -21.15
C LEU A 194 7.96 4.74 -21.71
N ASN A 195 7.01 3.81 -21.74
CA ASN A 195 5.68 4.10 -22.23
C ASN A 195 4.92 5.03 -21.26
N GLY A 196 4.96 6.33 -21.51
CA GLY A 196 4.26 7.33 -20.70
C GLY A 196 2.74 7.21 -20.66
N ARG A 197 2.11 6.33 -21.46
CA ARG A 197 0.68 6.01 -21.37
C ARG A 197 0.37 4.85 -20.44
N ASN A 198 1.35 4.02 -20.15
CA ASN A 198 1.23 2.83 -19.32
C ASN A 198 2.61 2.47 -18.77
N LEU A 199 3.07 3.26 -17.80
CA LEU A 199 4.30 2.99 -17.05
C LEU A 199 4.07 1.68 -16.29
N GLN A 200 4.75 0.62 -16.71
CA GLN A 200 4.67 -0.65 -16.01
C GLN A 200 5.65 -0.66 -14.85
N PRO A 201 5.24 -1.15 -13.67
CA PRO A 201 6.18 -1.50 -12.62
C PRO A 201 7.24 -2.47 -13.16
N TYR A 202 8.45 -2.42 -12.61
CA TYR A 202 9.56 -3.25 -13.09
C TYR A 202 9.24 -4.74 -13.14
N SER A 203 8.54 -5.26 -12.14
CA SER A 203 8.13 -6.68 -12.10
C SER A 203 7.29 -7.06 -13.32
N ASP A 204 6.39 -6.17 -13.73
CA ASP A 204 5.46 -6.40 -14.82
C ASP A 204 6.18 -6.23 -16.17
N ALA A 205 7.04 -5.22 -16.29
CA ALA A 205 7.88 -5.03 -17.46
C ALA A 205 8.80 -6.24 -17.72
N VAL A 206 9.43 -6.79 -16.67
CA VAL A 206 10.26 -8.00 -16.76
C VAL A 206 9.42 -9.21 -17.17
N LYS A 207 8.22 -9.37 -16.60
CA LYS A 207 7.32 -10.46 -16.96
C LYS A 207 6.93 -10.40 -18.45
N CYS A 208 6.47 -9.23 -18.91
CA CYS A 208 6.11 -9.02 -20.32
C CYS A 208 7.32 -9.20 -21.25
N PHE A 209 8.50 -8.75 -20.85
CA PHE A 209 9.74 -8.92 -21.61
C PHE A 209 10.11 -10.39 -21.79
N LYS A 210 9.98 -11.21 -20.74
CA LYS A 210 10.28 -12.66 -20.79
C LYS A 210 9.35 -13.43 -21.74
N GLU A 211 8.17 -12.89 -22.03
CA GLU A 211 7.19 -13.48 -22.95
C GLU A 211 7.47 -13.15 -24.44
N LEU A 212 8.43 -12.26 -24.73
CA LEU A 212 8.78 -11.89 -26.10
C LEU A 212 9.49 -13.03 -26.86
N LYS A 213 9.50 -12.91 -28.18
CA LYS A 213 10.27 -13.82 -29.06
C LYS A 213 11.69 -13.29 -29.20
N PHE A 214 12.67 -14.15 -28.91
CA PHE A 214 14.07 -13.75 -28.83
C PHE A 214 14.91 -13.98 -30.09
N GLY A 215 14.29 -14.19 -31.24
CA GLY A 215 15.00 -14.37 -32.52
C GLY A 215 16.04 -15.50 -32.45
N GLN A 216 17.29 -15.16 -32.73
CA GLN A 216 18.46 -16.04 -32.76
C GLN A 216 19.21 -16.11 -31.42
N VAL A 217 18.74 -15.43 -30.37
CA VAL A 217 19.32 -15.60 -29.04
C VAL A 217 19.16 -17.06 -28.62
N SER A 218 20.26 -17.74 -28.34
CA SER A 218 20.21 -19.13 -27.88
C SER A 218 19.51 -19.24 -26.54
N GLU A 219 18.86 -20.38 -26.27
CA GLU A 219 18.18 -20.59 -24.98
C GLU A 219 19.16 -20.47 -23.82
N GLY A 220 20.40 -20.96 -23.97
CA GLY A 220 21.43 -20.79 -22.96
C GLY A 220 21.79 -19.33 -22.66
N CYS A 221 22.00 -18.52 -23.69
CA CYS A 221 22.27 -17.08 -23.50
C CYS A 221 21.05 -16.37 -22.89
N LYS A 222 19.84 -16.70 -23.33
CA LYS A 222 18.60 -16.14 -22.79
C LYS A 222 18.41 -16.46 -21.30
N GLU A 223 18.62 -17.71 -20.89
CA GLU A 223 18.54 -18.12 -19.47
C GLU A 223 19.56 -17.37 -18.61
N LEU A 224 20.79 -17.20 -19.10
CA LEU A 224 21.82 -16.41 -18.41
C LEU A 224 21.36 -14.96 -18.20
N MET A 225 20.81 -14.33 -19.25
CA MET A 225 20.33 -12.95 -19.16
C MET A 225 19.13 -12.82 -18.24
N PHE A 226 18.20 -13.77 -18.26
CA PHE A 226 17.06 -13.78 -17.34
C PHE A 226 17.51 -13.96 -15.89
N LYS A 227 18.52 -14.78 -15.64
CA LYS A 227 19.11 -14.90 -14.30
C LYS A 227 19.73 -13.59 -13.82
N LEU A 228 20.39 -12.83 -14.70
CA LEU A 228 20.93 -11.50 -14.37
C LEU A 228 19.81 -10.48 -14.12
N LEU A 229 18.74 -10.52 -14.92
CA LEU A 229 17.54 -9.70 -14.68
C LEU A 229 16.90 -10.02 -13.32
N ASP A 230 16.77 -11.31 -13.00
CA ASP A 230 16.15 -11.78 -11.75
C ASP A 230 16.97 -11.49 -10.50
N GLN A 231 18.28 -11.21 -10.64
CA GLN A 231 19.08 -10.70 -9.52
C GLN A 231 18.62 -9.31 -9.08
N GLY A 232 17.83 -8.60 -9.88
CA GLY A 232 17.10 -7.44 -9.43
C GLY A 232 17.96 -6.21 -9.11
N ALA A 233 19.26 -6.23 -9.37
CA ALA A 233 20.18 -5.20 -8.87
C ALA A 233 19.75 -3.78 -9.26
N ALA A 234 19.36 -3.56 -10.53
CA ALA A 234 18.79 -2.29 -10.97
C ALA A 234 17.35 -2.10 -10.44
N PHE A 235 16.51 -3.14 -10.49
CA PHE A 235 15.09 -3.06 -10.15
C PHE A 235 14.82 -2.75 -8.67
N HIS A 236 15.66 -3.24 -7.75
CA HIS A 236 15.56 -2.96 -6.32
C HIS A 236 15.97 -1.52 -5.95
N HIS A 237 16.64 -0.76 -6.83
CA HIS A 237 16.93 0.66 -6.56
C HIS A 237 15.63 1.49 -6.51
N ALA A 238 14.58 1.09 -7.23
CA ALA A 238 13.27 1.74 -7.16
C ALA A 238 12.66 1.65 -5.75
N GLU A 239 12.78 0.50 -5.10
CA GLU A 239 12.30 0.28 -3.73
C GLU A 239 13.01 1.20 -2.74
N HIS A 240 14.28 1.53 -2.99
CA HIS A 240 15.05 2.46 -2.15
C HIS A 240 14.45 3.87 -2.17
N PHE A 241 14.09 4.41 -3.33
CA PHE A 241 13.47 5.74 -3.41
C PHE A 241 12.16 5.82 -2.61
N ILE A 242 11.35 4.77 -2.68
CA ILE A 242 10.09 4.67 -1.94
C ILE A 242 10.37 4.55 -0.43
N SER A 243 11.29 3.67 -0.03
CA SER A 243 11.66 3.46 1.38
C SER A 243 12.19 4.73 2.04
N GLU A 244 13.06 5.46 1.34
CA GLU A 244 13.64 6.72 1.81
C GLU A 244 12.54 7.80 1.97
N ALA A 245 11.64 7.93 1.00
CA ALA A 245 10.50 8.85 1.11
C ALA A 245 9.57 8.48 2.26
N CYS A 246 9.32 7.18 2.47
CA CYS A 246 8.52 6.70 3.61
C CYS A 246 9.18 7.08 4.95
N HIS A 247 10.50 6.94 5.05
CA HIS A 247 11.24 7.30 6.27
C HIS A 247 11.09 8.80 6.60
N LEU A 248 11.23 9.67 5.60
CA LEU A 248 11.10 11.11 5.76
C LEU A 248 9.70 11.56 6.23
N LEU A 249 8.65 10.86 5.79
CA LEU A 249 7.28 11.15 6.22
C LEU A 249 6.95 10.66 7.64
N VAL A 250 7.76 9.77 8.16
CA VAL A 250 7.52 9.04 9.42
C VAL A 250 8.28 9.63 10.61
N GLU A 251 9.35 10.37 10.35
CA GLU A 251 10.17 11.06 11.37
C GLU A 251 9.66 12.46 11.74
N LYS A 252 8.61 12.94 11.07
CA LYS A 252 7.93 14.21 11.38
C LYS A 252 6.67 13.98 12.20
#